data_AF-A0A1I8BZZ1-F1
#
_entry.id   AF-A0A1I8BZZ1-F1
#
_cell.length_a   1.000
_cell.length_b   1.000
_cell.length_c   1.000
_cell.angle_alpha   90.00
_cell.angle_beta   90.00
_cell.angle_gamma   90.00
#
_symmetry.space_group_name_H-M   'P 1'
#
loop_
_entity.id
_entity.type
_entity.pdbx_description
1 polymer ?
#
loop_
_entity_poly.entity_id
_entity_poly.type
_entity_poly.pdbx_seq_one_letter_code
_entity_poly.pdbx_strand_id
1 'polypeptide(L)'
;MNKVYRSLFLIILINIGGYIVCAVIIIYILIPIENQKPLSYVMFMIIPGVILSISIVSNAPILFINSTDYNKAYKKELILIKQKLMKLFGINQQMFTTTAVILLNQNK
;
A
#
# COMPACT_ATOMS: atom_id res chain seq x y z
N MET A 1 13.20 -11.68 18.59
CA MET A 1 11.76 -11.75 18.23
C MET A 1 11.61 -12.30 16.84
N ASN A 2 10.72 -13.28 16.62
CA ASN A 2 10.40 -13.72 15.26
C ASN A 2 9.90 -12.52 14.43
N LYS A 3 10.30 -12.45 13.16
CA LYS A 3 9.94 -11.36 12.24
C LYS A 3 8.42 -11.09 12.22
N VAL A 4 7.61 -12.13 12.40
CA VAL A 4 6.16 -12.09 12.52
C VAL A 4 5.69 -11.21 13.69
N TYR A 5 6.25 -11.41 14.89
CA TYR A 5 5.88 -10.61 16.06
C TYR A 5 6.27 -9.14 15.91
N ARG A 6 7.37 -8.84 15.20
CA ARG A 6 7.76 -7.46 14.89
C ARG A 6 6.73 -6.79 13.99
N SER A 7 6.29 -7.44 12.92
CA SER A 7 5.25 -6.90 12.03
C SER A 7 3.94 -6.67 12.77
N LEU A 8 3.52 -7.64 13.59
CA LEU A 8 2.26 -7.58 14.32
C LEU A 8 2.27 -6.46 15.37
N PHE A 9 3.39 -6.30 16.08
CA PHE A 9 3.59 -5.18 17.00
C PHE A 9 3.51 -3.83 16.28
N LEU A 10 4.18 -3.67 15.13
CA LEU A 10 4.15 -2.42 14.36
C LEU A 10 2.74 -2.09 13.84
N ILE A 11 2.00 -3.10 13.36
CA ILE A 11 0.61 -2.95 12.93
C ILE A 11 -0.28 -2.45 14.08
N ILE A 12 -0.19 -3.09 15.24
CA ILE A 12 -0.96 -2.70 16.42
C ILE A 12 -0.59 -1.29 16.85
N LEU A 13 0.71 -0.98 16.91
CA LEU A 13 1.22 0.33 17.31
C LEU A 13 0.71 1.45 16.38
N ILE A 14 0.76 1.25 15.06
CA ILE A 14 0.34 2.26 14.09
C ILE A 14 -1.19 2.41 14.03
N ASN A 15 -1.95 1.33 14.19
CA ASN A 15 -3.40 1.41 14.25
C ASN A 15 -3.84 2.12 15.52
N ILE A 16 -3.43 1.64 16.70
CA ILE A 16 -3.80 2.27 17.98
C ILE A 16 -3.30 3.72 18.04
N GLY A 17 -2.05 3.96 17.64
CA GLY A 17 -1.48 5.31 17.58
C GLY A 17 -2.25 6.23 16.65
N GLY A 18 -2.65 5.74 15.47
CA GLY A 18 -3.49 6.48 14.52
C GLY A 18 -4.84 6.89 15.10
N TYR A 19 -5.53 5.96 15.78
CA TYR A 19 -6.79 6.26 16.47
C TYR A 19 -6.60 7.31 17.58
N ILE A 20 -5.54 7.19 18.39
CA ILE A 20 -5.25 8.15 19.46
C ILE A 20 -4.98 9.54 18.87
N VAL A 21 -4.13 9.65 17.83
CA VAL A 21 -3.83 10.92 17.18
C VAL A 21 -5.10 11.54 16.57
N CYS A 22 -5.92 10.72 15.90
CA CYS A 22 -7.19 11.14 15.34
C CYS A 22 -8.14 11.68 16.42
N ALA A 23 -8.28 10.97 17.55
CA ALA A 23 -9.10 11.40 18.68
C ALA A 23 -8.61 12.73 19.29
N VAL A 24 -7.29 12.90 19.46
CA VAL A 24 -6.70 14.14 19.96
C VAL A 24 -6.99 15.31 19.02
N ILE A 25 -6.82 15.13 17.71
CA ILE A 25 -7.12 16.17 16.72
C ILE A 25 -8.60 16.55 16.76
N ILE A 26 -9.49 15.57 16.83
CA ILE A 26 -10.94 15.83 16.85
C ILE A 26 -11.32 16.62 18.11
N ILE A 27 -10.90 16.15 19.29
CA ILE A 27 -11.30 16.72 20.57
C ILE A 27 -10.72 18.12 20.78
N TYR A 28 -9.44 18.30 20.51
CA TYR A 28 -8.74 19.55 20.87
C TYR A 28 -8.69 20.58 19.75
N ILE A 29 -8.92 20.18 18.49
CA ILE A 29 -8.82 21.08 17.34
C ILE A 29 -10.17 21.23 16.66
N LEU A 30 -10.81 20.14 16.21
CA LEU A 30 -12.03 20.26 15.41
C LEU A 30 -13.26 20.70 16.20
N ILE A 31 -13.54 20.11 17.37
CA ILE A 31 -14.73 20.46 18.16
C ILE A 31 -14.76 21.96 18.52
N PRO A 32 -13.65 22.59 18.97
CA PRO A 32 -13.61 24.03 19.19
C PRO A 32 -13.86 24.87 17.93
N ILE A 33 -13.40 24.41 16.77
CA ILE A 33 -13.58 25.11 15.48
C ILE A 33 -15.02 24.98 14.98
N GLU A 34 -15.66 23.83 15.16
CA GLU A 34 -17.06 23.57 14.77
C GLU A 34 -18.02 24.60 15.37
N ASN A 35 -17.85 24.87 16.67
CA ASN A 35 -18.67 25.82 17.41
C ASN A 35 -18.56 27.26 16.90
N GLN A 36 -17.52 27.58 16.12
CA GLN A 36 -17.28 28.92 15.59
C GLN A 36 -17.58 29.02 14.08
N LYS A 37 -17.31 27.95 13.30
CA LYS A 37 -17.42 27.93 11.83
C LYS A 37 -17.73 26.52 11.28
N PRO A 38 -19.01 26.15 11.10
CA PRO A 38 -19.41 24.79 10.72
C PRO A 38 -18.94 24.37 9.31
N LEU A 39 -18.80 25.30 8.37
CA LEU A 39 -18.27 24.99 7.02
C LEU A 39 -16.78 24.59 7.07
N SER A 40 -16.02 25.19 7.98
CA SER A 40 -14.60 24.86 8.17
C SER A 40 -14.41 23.48 8.77
N TYR A 41 -15.33 23.03 9.63
CA TYR A 41 -15.27 21.70 10.27
C TYR A 41 -15.19 20.55 9.27
N VAL A 42 -16.05 20.55 8.24
CA VAL A 42 -16.07 19.48 7.22
C VAL A 42 -14.76 19.43 6.43
N MET A 43 -14.18 20.59 6.09
CA MET A 43 -12.87 20.63 5.44
C MET A 43 -11.75 20.14 6.37
N PHE A 44 -11.79 20.49 7.65
CA PHE A 44 -10.79 20.04 8.62
C PHE A 44 -10.89 18.56 8.95
N MET A 45 -12.06 17.93 8.78
CA MET A 45 -12.25 16.47 8.97
C MET A 45 -11.47 15.61 7.98
N ILE A 46 -11.04 16.18 6.85
CA ILE A 46 -10.19 15.49 5.88
C ILE A 46 -8.86 15.08 6.52
N ILE A 47 -8.31 15.91 7.40
CA ILE A 47 -7.01 15.66 8.06
C ILE A 47 -7.04 14.39 8.93
N PRO A 48 -7.90 14.28 9.97
CA PRO A 48 -8.01 13.06 10.75
C PRO A 48 -8.43 11.86 9.91
N GLY A 49 -9.28 12.05 8.89
CA GLY A 49 -9.65 10.99 7.95
C GLY A 49 -8.47 10.41 7.16
N VAL A 50 -7.57 11.27 6.67
CA VAL A 50 -6.34 10.85 5.98
C VAL A 50 -5.40 10.11 6.94
N ILE A 51 -5.20 10.62 8.15
CA ILE A 51 -4.35 9.96 9.17
C ILE A 51 -4.86 8.55 9.47
N LEU A 52 -6.17 8.41 9.71
CA LEU A 52 -6.79 7.13 9.98
C LEU A 52 -6.66 6.16 8.79
N SER A 53 -6.83 6.67 7.58
CA SER A 53 -6.68 5.88 6.35
C SER A 53 -5.24 5.39 6.17
N ILE A 54 -4.24 6.24 6.45
CA ILE A 54 -2.83 5.86 6.43
C ILE A 54 -2.57 4.75 7.45
N SER A 55 -3.10 4.86 8.67
CA SER A 55 -2.96 3.81 9.68
C SER A 55 -3.52 2.48 9.21
N ILE A 56 -4.72 2.46 8.63
CA ILE A 56 -5.34 1.23 8.11
C ILE A 56 -4.50 0.62 6.97
N VAL A 57 -4.06 1.45 6.01
CA VAL A 57 -3.32 1.01 4.82
C VAL A 57 -1.89 0.58 5.16
N SER A 58 -1.30 1.11 6.24
CA SER A 58 0.08 0.83 6.66
C SER A 58 0.39 -0.65 6.91
N ASN A 59 -0.63 -1.47 7.16
CA ASN A 59 -0.48 -2.92 7.34
C ASN A 59 0.22 -3.57 6.15
N ALA A 60 -0.13 -3.19 4.92
CA ALA A 60 0.45 -3.72 3.69
C ALA A 60 1.96 -3.44 3.57
N PRO A 61 2.46 -2.20 3.65
CA PRO A 61 3.89 -1.92 3.61
C PRO A 61 4.65 -2.52 4.81
N ILE A 62 4.06 -2.53 6.01
CA ILE A 62 4.69 -3.18 7.17
C ILE A 62 4.92 -4.67 6.90
N LEU A 63 3.91 -5.37 6.39
CA LEU A 63 4.02 -6.80 6.05
C LEU A 63 4.98 -7.04 4.89
N PHE A 64 4.96 -6.19 3.87
CA PHE A 64 5.86 -6.29 2.72
C PHE A 64 7.34 -6.18 3.10
N ILE A 65 7.67 -5.30 4.05
CA ILE A 65 9.04 -5.06 4.50
C ILE A 65 9.50 -6.14 5.49
N ASN A 66 8.61 -6.54 6.42
CA ASN A 66 8.99 -7.35 7.56
C ASN A 66 8.74 -8.86 7.39
N SER A 67 7.89 -9.28 6.44
CA SER A 67 7.62 -10.69 6.16
C SER A 67 8.08 -11.10 4.76
N THR A 68 8.93 -12.12 4.70
CA THR A 68 9.44 -12.69 3.45
C THR A 68 8.35 -13.31 2.60
N ASP A 69 7.34 -13.91 3.24
CA ASP A 69 6.27 -14.61 2.54
C ASP A 69 5.31 -13.62 1.91
N TYR A 70 4.93 -12.57 2.66
CA TYR A 70 4.17 -11.46 2.09
C TYR A 70 4.95 -10.74 1.00
N ASN A 71 6.25 -10.47 1.18
CA ASN A 71 7.07 -9.85 0.14
C ASN A 71 7.02 -10.62 -1.19
N LYS A 72 7.17 -11.95 -1.13
CA LYS A 72 7.08 -12.82 -2.31
C LYS A 72 5.68 -12.79 -2.94
N ALA A 73 4.63 -12.87 -2.12
CA ALA A 73 3.25 -12.81 -2.60
C ALA A 73 2.95 -11.47 -3.29
N TYR A 74 3.32 -10.33 -2.68
CA TYR A 74 3.14 -9.00 -3.27
C TYR A 74 3.87 -8.85 -4.60
N LYS A 75 5.13 -9.29 -4.70
CA LYS A 75 5.89 -9.23 -5.96
C LYS A 75 5.23 -10.04 -7.07
N LYS A 76 4.72 -11.22 -6.74
CA LYS A 76 4.00 -12.08 -7.69
C LYS A 76 2.73 -11.38 -8.22
N GLU A 77 1.91 -10.85 -7.32
CA GLU A 77 0.68 -10.14 -7.71
C GLU A 77 0.96 -8.86 -8.50
N LEU A 78 2.00 -8.10 -8.14
CA LEU A 78 2.41 -6.90 -8.89
C LEU A 78 2.82 -7.22 -10.33
N ILE A 79 3.49 -8.35 -10.56
CA ILE A 79 3.83 -8.81 -11.92
C ILE A 79 2.55 -9.11 -12.71
N LEU A 80 1.58 -9.80 -12.10
CA LEU A 80 0.30 -10.11 -12.75
C LEU A 80 -0.50 -8.85 -13.07
N ILE A 81 -0.57 -7.90 -12.13
CA ILE A 81 -1.22 -6.59 -12.33
C ILE A 81 -0.54 -5.84 -13.46
N LYS A 82 0.80 -5.78 -13.46
CA LYS A 82 1.58 -5.14 -14.52
C LYS A 82 1.27 -5.75 -15.89
N GLN A 83 1.22 -7.08 -15.98
CA GLN A 83 0.86 -7.78 -17.21
C GLN A 83 -0.56 -7.46 -17.68
N LYS A 84 -1.54 -7.44 -16.77
CA LYS A 84 -2.92 -7.05 -17.09
C LYS A 84 -3.00 -5.60 -17.57
N LEU A 85 -2.32 -4.67 -16.89
CA LEU A 85 -2.28 -3.26 -17.29
C LEU A 85 -1.61 -3.09 -18.66
N MET A 86 -0.44 -3.71 -18.90
CA MET A 86 0.23 -3.63 -20.21
C MET A 86 -0.66 -4.15 -21.34
N LYS A 87 -1.41 -5.25 -21.12
CA LYS A 87 -2.40 -5.74 -22.09
C LYS A 87 -3.53 -4.73 -22.31
N LEU A 88 -4.02 -4.09 -21.25
CA LEU A 88 -5.08 -3.09 -21.32
C LEU A 88 -4.64 -1.81 -22.06
N PHE A 89 -3.37 -1.44 -21.97
CA PHE A 89 -2.76 -0.32 -22.70
C PHE A 89 -2.22 -0.71 -24.09
N GLY A 90 -2.50 -1.92 -24.59
CA GLY A 90 -2.07 -2.35 -25.92
C GLY A 90 -0.55 -2.50 -26.09
N ILE A 91 0.21 -2.51 -25.00
CA ILE A 91 1.66 -2.72 -25.02
C ILE A 91 1.89 -4.23 -25.20
N ASN A 92 1.89 -4.66 -26.47
CA ASN A 92 2.23 -6.03 -26.81
C ASN A 92 3.66 -6.32 -26.35
N GLN A 93 3.79 -7.19 -25.36
CA GLN A 93 5.08 -7.77 -25.01
C GLN A 93 5.56 -8.54 -26.23
N GLN A 94 6.52 -7.98 -26.97
CA GLN A 94 7.33 -8.76 -27.88
C GLN A 94 8.04 -9.80 -27.01
N MET A 95 7.50 -11.03 -26.98
CA MET A 95 8.28 -12.18 -26.55
C MET A 95 9.47 -12.25 -27.50
N PHE A 96 10.64 -11.86 -27.01
CA PHE A 96 11.89 -12.18 -27.66
C PHE A 96 12.01 -13.71 -27.69
N THR A 97 11.50 -14.31 -28.75
CA THR A 97 11.75 -15.68 -29.18
C THR A 97 13.17 -15.76 -29.76
N THR A 98 14.19 -15.41 -28.97
CA THR A 98 15.60 -15.47 -29.40
C THR A 98 16.25 -16.83 -29.10
N THR A 99 15.47 -17.88 -28.82
CA THR A 99 16.02 -19.20 -28.47
C THR A 99 15.75 -20.29 -29.51
N ALA A 100 14.83 -20.09 -30.47
CA ALA A 100 14.51 -21.13 -31.46
C ALA A 100 15.32 -21.04 -32.77
N VAL A 101 15.88 -19.87 -33.12
CA VAL A 101 16.55 -19.68 -34.42
C VAL A 101 18.04 -20.06 -34.39
N ILE A 102 18.69 -20.00 -33.23
CA ILE A 102 20.13 -20.31 -33.12
C ILE A 102 20.39 -21.82 -33.27
N LEU A 103 19.46 -22.69 -32.87
CA LEU A 103 19.60 -24.16 -33.01
C LEU A 103 19.37 -24.67 -34.44
N LEU A 104 18.65 -23.94 -35.29
CA LEU A 104 18.41 -24.32 -36.69
C LEU A 104 19.58 -23.97 -37.63
N ASN A 105 20.45 -23.04 -37.23
CA ASN A 105 21.58 -22.60 -38.05
C ASN A 105 22.92 -23.26 -37.67
N GLN A 106 22.94 -24.10 -36.63
CA GLN A 106 24.13 -24.89 -36.25
C GLN A 106 24.11 -26.32 -36.79
N ASN A 107 23.04 -26.72 -37.50
CA ASN A 107 22.87 -28.05 -38.09
C ASN A 107 22.85 -28.02 -39.63
N LYS A 108 23.52 -27.06 -40.27
CA LYS A 108 23.72 -27.01 -41.73
C LYS A 108 25.20 -26.93 -42.08
#